data_AF-B4NPT8-F1
#
_entry.id   AF-B4NPT8-F1
#
_cell.length_a   1.000
_cell.length_b   1.000
_cell.length_c   1.000
_cell.angle_alpha   90.00
_cell.angle_beta   90.00
_cell.angle_gamma   90.00
#
_symmetry.space_group_name_H-M   'P 1'
#
loop_
_entity.id
_entity.type
_entity.pdbx_description
1 polymer ?
#
loop_
_entity_poly.entity_id
_entity_poly.type
_entity_poly.pdbx_seq_one_letter_code
_entity_poly.pdbx_strand_id
1 'polypeptide(L)'
;MSVAATSWPPVELPNISDAAYQLLMECSSVAKPQIEVDLDKFKEVSQNFPIKFGIDTCRVKSQPASRYEVIQEQIASAYPVIHERTLLLYLNFLEHKKKFGNSKELPIYKDLSLTDFVQRLLSKRCVYFFGGGDSYLLLDGQKGHGGIEQIGTEDQKPPLILQNVLSYDEIKLAALLYASTHSEFINNGSRSNAGIVQPDKSTIETEGVIIGMIGARFERDAVMDCEDVLITPTQNTAAHGYGSMENGTRATDYRLLWRNFYGEPKDFVNDQVIVDGKRFIQLARYEKFDAVVMHKRYAITFDTLLLEAQARAKKADKPAYIHLVGYGLGVWKISDEQERIFFEAFEERLLALIEMDLLSHIGVVHFSWFHLKKVGGLYNGAVIPQKSHSGIKIFISVRNPGDKLMENMLPVVTYAWDGNALPGNEFWANMLVGTGDPAAACSTLISELQNPHINLKYMSGSNLHIASLRHGLLHIGEFAQKVTQKGHN
;
A
#
# COMPACT_ATOMS: atom_id res chain seq x y z
N MET A 1 -0.24 -5.46 31.61
CA MET A 1 1.13 -5.83 31.22
C MET A 1 1.50 -4.89 30.06
N SER A 2 1.88 -3.64 30.31
CA SER A 2 3.22 -3.15 30.68
C SER A 2 4.27 -3.49 29.62
N VAL A 3 4.33 -2.66 28.58
CA VAL A 3 5.39 -2.47 27.56
C VAL A 3 6.10 -3.76 27.14
N ALA A 4 5.51 -4.46 26.17
CA ALA A 4 6.31 -5.35 25.34
C ALA A 4 7.39 -4.49 24.66
N ALA A 5 8.65 -4.94 24.68
CA ALA A 5 9.70 -4.37 23.84
C ALA A 5 9.13 -4.18 22.43
N THR A 6 9.31 -3.00 21.83
CA THR A 6 8.74 -2.64 20.53
C THR A 6 8.97 -3.78 19.56
N SER A 7 7.89 -4.39 19.08
CA SER A 7 8.00 -5.47 18.10
C SER A 7 8.51 -4.91 16.77
N TRP A 8 8.33 -3.60 16.55
CA TRP A 8 8.85 -2.88 15.40
C TRP A 8 10.37 -2.61 15.49
N PRO A 9 11.14 -2.82 14.41
CA PRO A 9 12.56 -2.51 14.38
C PRO A 9 12.87 -1.04 14.71
N PRO A 10 14.06 -0.73 15.23
CA PRO A 10 14.48 0.65 15.48
C PRO A 10 14.49 1.50 14.20
N VAL A 11 14.44 2.82 14.39
CA VAL A 11 14.36 3.86 13.33
C VAL A 11 15.58 3.87 12.40
N GLU A 12 16.68 3.23 12.79
CA GLU A 12 17.85 3.14 11.93
C GLU A 12 17.58 2.27 10.71
N LEU A 13 17.86 2.83 9.53
CA LEU A 13 17.85 2.08 8.28
C LEU A 13 18.89 0.95 8.40
N PRO A 14 18.53 -0.31 8.09
CA PRO A 14 19.51 -1.38 8.04
C PRO A 14 20.63 -1.04 7.06
N ASN A 15 21.82 -1.60 7.30
CA ASN A 15 22.98 -1.41 6.44
C ASN A 15 22.62 -1.70 4.97
N ILE A 16 22.92 -0.75 4.11
CA ILE A 16 22.67 -0.81 2.67
C ILE A 16 23.94 -1.36 2.00
N SER A 17 23.81 -2.29 1.05
CA SER A 17 24.96 -2.75 0.25
C SER A 17 25.48 -1.62 -0.64
N ASP A 18 26.72 -1.71 -1.11
CA ASP A 18 27.26 -0.73 -2.07
C ASP A 18 26.39 -0.65 -3.34
N ALA A 19 25.90 -1.79 -3.83
CA ALA A 19 25.03 -1.84 -5.00
C ALA A 19 23.67 -1.14 -4.77
N ALA A 20 23.02 -1.42 -3.64
CA ALA A 20 21.78 -0.75 -3.27
C ALA A 20 21.99 0.75 -2.99
N TYR A 21 23.14 1.12 -2.43
CA TYR A 21 23.53 2.52 -2.23
C TYR A 21 23.70 3.26 -3.57
N GLN A 22 24.29 2.65 -4.58
CA GLN A 22 24.42 3.26 -5.91
C GLN A 22 23.05 3.49 -6.57
N LEU A 23 22.13 2.52 -6.52
CA LEU A 23 20.76 2.69 -7.03
C LEU A 23 20.02 3.82 -6.30
N LEU A 24 20.24 3.98 -4.99
CA LEU A 24 19.69 5.10 -4.23
C LEU A 24 20.33 6.43 -4.62
N MET A 25 21.65 6.46 -4.86
CA MET A 25 22.37 7.64 -5.33
C MET A 25 21.85 8.15 -6.68
N GLU A 26 21.58 7.26 -7.63
CA GLU A 26 21.00 7.62 -8.93
C GLU A 26 19.68 8.39 -8.78
N CYS A 27 18.90 8.03 -7.76
CA CYS A 27 17.63 8.68 -7.47
C CYS A 27 17.77 10.15 -7.04
N SER A 28 18.93 10.58 -6.53
CA SER A 28 19.18 11.98 -6.12
C SER A 28 18.99 13.01 -7.25
N SER A 29 19.07 12.55 -8.50
CA SER A 29 18.86 13.35 -9.71
C SER A 29 17.40 13.38 -10.20
N VAL A 30 16.52 12.55 -9.63
CA VAL A 30 15.12 12.45 -10.04
C VAL A 30 14.37 13.68 -9.52
N ALA A 31 13.88 14.50 -10.45
CA ALA A 31 13.09 15.67 -10.13
C ALA A 31 11.62 15.32 -9.87
N LYS A 32 11.02 15.95 -8.86
CA LYS A 32 9.57 15.92 -8.65
C LYS A 32 8.87 16.56 -9.86
N PRO A 33 7.84 15.93 -10.44
CA PRO A 33 7.08 16.53 -11.54
C PRO A 33 6.49 17.90 -11.16
N GLN A 34 6.79 18.91 -11.97
CA GLN A 34 6.25 20.27 -11.89
C GLN A 34 5.61 20.66 -13.24
N ILE A 35 4.82 19.75 -13.80
CA ILE A 35 4.25 19.88 -15.14
C ILE A 35 2.81 20.38 -14.99
N GLU A 36 2.48 21.49 -15.63
CA GLU A 36 1.08 21.97 -15.66
C GLU A 36 0.14 20.89 -16.23
N VAL A 37 -1.00 20.69 -15.57
CA VAL A 37 -1.99 19.68 -15.98
C VAL A 37 -2.80 20.22 -17.15
N ASP A 38 -2.55 19.71 -18.35
CA ASP A 38 -3.43 19.87 -19.51
C ASP A 38 -4.65 18.97 -19.36
N LEU A 39 -5.78 19.58 -18.99
CA LEU A 39 -7.01 18.85 -18.68
C LEU A 39 -7.66 18.23 -19.92
N ASP A 40 -7.55 18.84 -21.09
CA ASP A 40 -8.14 18.31 -22.32
C ASP A 40 -7.36 17.09 -22.81
N LYS A 41 -6.03 17.16 -22.75
CA LYS A 41 -5.18 15.99 -22.99
C LYS A 41 -5.42 14.88 -21.98
N PHE A 42 -5.60 15.21 -20.70
CA PHE A 42 -5.94 14.22 -19.67
C PHE A 42 -7.25 13.49 -19.99
N LYS A 43 -8.30 14.25 -20.35
CA LYS A 43 -9.60 13.70 -20.76
C LYS A 43 -9.48 12.86 -22.04
N GLU A 44 -8.66 13.28 -23.01
CA GLU A 44 -8.40 12.51 -24.23
C GLU A 44 -7.75 11.15 -23.91
N VAL A 45 -6.70 11.13 -23.08
CA VAL A 45 -6.05 9.88 -22.64
C VAL A 45 -7.06 8.98 -21.93
N SER A 46 -7.86 9.52 -21.00
CA SER A 46 -8.92 8.77 -20.32
C SER A 46 -9.97 8.22 -21.31
N GLN A 47 -10.37 9.01 -22.30
CA GLN A 47 -11.37 8.61 -23.30
C GLN A 47 -10.85 7.50 -24.22
N ASN A 48 -9.55 7.45 -24.46
CA ASN A 48 -8.87 6.44 -25.27
C ASN A 48 -8.32 5.26 -24.44
N PHE A 49 -8.59 5.21 -23.12
CA PHE A 49 -8.20 4.09 -22.28
C PHE A 49 -8.84 2.78 -22.80
N PRO A 50 -8.08 1.68 -22.99
CA PRO A 50 -8.57 0.51 -23.72
C PRO A 50 -9.66 -0.27 -23.00
N ILE A 51 -9.82 -0.06 -21.69
CA ILE A 51 -10.86 -0.72 -20.90
C ILE A 51 -12.01 0.24 -20.65
N LYS A 52 -13.23 -0.27 -20.87
CA LYS A 52 -14.45 0.47 -20.57
C LYS A 52 -14.57 0.71 -19.05
N PHE A 53 -14.77 1.96 -18.67
CA PHE A 53 -15.16 2.35 -17.31
C PHE A 53 -16.54 1.77 -16.96
N GLY A 54 -16.72 1.31 -15.72
CA GLY A 54 -18.03 0.82 -15.26
C GLY A 54 -19.12 1.89 -15.39
N ILE A 55 -18.80 3.14 -15.06
CA ILE A 55 -19.68 4.31 -15.17
C ILE A 55 -18.85 5.58 -15.44
N ASP A 56 -19.51 6.61 -15.96
CA ASP A 56 -18.86 7.89 -16.29
C ASP A 56 -18.95 8.93 -15.16
N THR A 57 -19.82 8.76 -14.15
CA THR A 57 -20.02 9.76 -13.08
C THR A 57 -18.77 10.01 -12.23
N CYS A 58 -17.86 9.03 -12.18
CA CYS A 58 -16.57 9.11 -11.49
C CYS A 58 -15.41 9.62 -12.35
N ARG A 59 -15.71 10.21 -13.51
CA ARG A 59 -14.70 10.74 -14.44
C ARG A 59 -14.67 12.25 -14.45
N VAL A 60 -13.49 12.81 -14.68
CA VAL A 60 -13.20 14.25 -14.82
C VAL A 60 -14.10 14.89 -15.88
N LYS A 61 -14.33 14.22 -17.02
CA LYS A 61 -15.21 14.73 -18.09
C LYS A 61 -16.66 14.95 -17.65
N SER A 62 -17.10 14.25 -16.60
CA SER A 62 -18.47 14.33 -16.08
C SER A 62 -18.62 15.30 -14.92
N GLN A 63 -17.51 15.88 -14.45
CA GLN A 63 -17.55 16.86 -13.37
C GLN A 63 -17.91 18.26 -13.92
N PRO A 64 -18.57 19.12 -13.11
CA PRO A 64 -18.89 20.48 -13.52
C PRO A 64 -17.64 21.29 -13.91
N ALA A 65 -17.74 22.09 -14.97
CA ALA A 65 -16.62 22.91 -15.45
C ALA A 65 -16.06 23.87 -14.37
N SER A 66 -16.90 24.32 -13.44
CA SER A 66 -16.49 25.15 -12.30
C SER A 66 -15.55 24.44 -11.31
N ARG A 67 -15.39 23.11 -11.41
CA ARG A 67 -14.45 22.33 -10.58
C ARG A 67 -13.14 22.03 -11.30
N TYR A 68 -12.99 22.37 -12.57
CA TYR A 68 -11.84 21.97 -13.38
C TYR A 68 -10.50 22.49 -12.85
N GLU A 69 -10.44 23.72 -12.35
CA GLU A 69 -9.23 24.28 -11.73
C GLU A 69 -8.79 23.44 -10.52
N VAL A 70 -9.71 23.15 -9.61
CA VAL A 70 -9.45 22.29 -8.43
C VAL A 70 -9.07 20.88 -8.86
N ILE A 71 -9.72 20.32 -9.88
CA ILE A 71 -9.42 18.99 -10.41
C ILE A 71 -8.01 18.93 -11.02
N GLN A 72 -7.53 19.99 -11.68
CA GLN A 72 -6.15 20.05 -12.16
C GLN A 72 -5.15 19.95 -11.00
N GLU A 73 -5.40 20.65 -9.88
CA GLU A 73 -4.59 20.51 -8.67
C GLU A 73 -4.67 19.09 -8.07
N GLN A 74 -5.86 18.47 -8.08
CA GLN A 74 -6.06 17.10 -7.63
C GLN A 74 -5.26 16.09 -8.46
N ILE A 75 -5.31 16.20 -9.80
CA ILE A 75 -4.49 15.38 -10.72
C ILE A 75 -3.00 15.53 -10.40
N ALA A 76 -2.53 16.78 -10.21
CA ALA A 76 -1.15 17.09 -9.87
C ALA A 76 -0.74 16.63 -8.45
N SER A 77 -1.71 16.38 -7.58
CA SER A 77 -1.48 15.95 -6.21
C SER A 77 -1.26 14.44 -6.05
N ALA A 78 -1.47 13.67 -7.12
CA ALA A 78 -1.39 12.22 -7.09
C ALA A 78 0.06 11.72 -7.08
N TYR A 79 0.36 10.70 -6.28
CA TYR A 79 1.66 10.01 -6.32
C TYR A 79 1.61 8.62 -5.68
N PRO A 80 2.53 7.72 -6.08
CA PRO A 80 2.80 6.52 -5.32
C PRO A 80 3.60 6.85 -4.04
N VAL A 81 3.32 6.14 -2.96
CA VAL A 81 4.00 6.31 -1.67
C VAL A 81 4.35 4.95 -1.04
N ILE A 82 5.56 4.86 -0.48
CA ILE A 82 6.06 3.68 0.23
C ILE A 82 6.77 4.08 1.54
N HIS A 83 6.88 3.14 2.45
CA HIS A 83 7.73 3.28 3.64
C HIS A 83 9.22 3.21 3.28
N GLU A 84 10.09 3.90 4.03
CA GLU A 84 11.54 3.86 3.79
C GLU A 84 12.16 2.45 3.91
N ARG A 85 11.58 1.55 4.73
CA ARG A 85 11.98 0.13 4.76
C ARG A 85 11.58 -0.62 3.48
N THR A 86 10.44 -0.27 2.89
CA THR A 86 10.00 -0.84 1.59
C THR A 86 10.93 -0.38 0.46
N LEU A 87 11.43 0.85 0.52
CA LEU A 87 12.46 1.32 -0.40
C LEU A 87 13.72 0.43 -0.35
N LEU A 88 14.23 0.14 0.85
CA LEU A 88 15.39 -0.75 0.99
C LEU A 88 15.10 -2.17 0.50
N LEU A 89 13.90 -2.68 0.77
CA LEU A 89 13.43 -3.97 0.23
C LEU A 89 13.48 -3.97 -1.31
N TYR A 90 13.05 -2.89 -1.97
CA TYR A 90 13.07 -2.79 -3.43
C TYR A 90 14.50 -2.77 -3.97
N LEU A 91 15.41 -2.02 -3.33
CA LEU A 91 16.82 -1.96 -3.72
C LEU A 91 17.47 -3.35 -3.60
N ASN A 92 17.27 -4.03 -2.47
CA ASN A 92 17.79 -5.37 -2.23
C ASN A 92 17.16 -6.40 -3.18
N PHE A 93 15.89 -6.23 -3.55
CA PHE A 93 15.21 -7.11 -4.50
C PHE A 93 15.80 -6.98 -5.91
N LEU A 94 16.07 -5.75 -6.34
CA LEU A 94 16.74 -5.52 -7.62
C LEU A 94 18.16 -6.13 -7.63
N GLU A 95 18.92 -5.97 -6.54
CA GLU A 95 20.22 -6.64 -6.39
C GLU A 95 20.08 -8.17 -6.48
N HIS A 96 19.13 -8.75 -5.74
CA HIS A 96 18.82 -10.18 -5.77
C HIS A 96 18.52 -10.66 -7.20
N LYS A 97 17.63 -9.97 -7.92
CA LYS A 97 17.23 -10.33 -9.29
C LYS A 97 18.37 -10.16 -10.29
N LYS A 98 19.27 -9.18 -10.10
CA LYS A 98 20.47 -9.03 -10.93
C LYS A 98 21.46 -10.17 -10.71
N LYS A 99 21.60 -10.65 -9.46
CA LYS A 99 22.54 -11.69 -9.07
C LYS A 99 22.07 -13.11 -9.41
N PHE A 100 20.79 -13.39 -9.18
CA PHE A 100 20.22 -14.74 -9.27
C PHE A 100 19.12 -14.89 -10.34
N GLY A 101 18.90 -13.87 -11.16
CA GLY A 101 17.88 -13.89 -12.20
C GLY A 101 18.09 -15.01 -13.22
N ASN A 102 17.00 -15.63 -13.66
CA ASN A 102 16.99 -16.61 -14.74
C ASN A 102 16.90 -15.96 -16.14
N SER A 103 16.75 -16.79 -17.19
CA SER A 103 16.69 -16.34 -18.59
C SER A 103 15.52 -15.39 -18.91
N LYS A 104 14.44 -15.42 -18.12
CA LYS A 104 13.26 -14.56 -18.26
C LYS A 104 13.36 -13.30 -17.41
N GLU A 105 13.97 -13.39 -16.24
CA GLU A 105 14.12 -12.31 -15.27
C GLU A 105 15.21 -11.31 -15.67
N LEU A 106 16.40 -11.79 -16.06
CA LEU A 106 17.56 -10.93 -16.34
C LEU A 106 17.29 -9.85 -17.41
N PRO A 107 16.61 -10.14 -18.54
CA PRO A 107 16.29 -9.12 -19.54
C PRO A 107 15.43 -7.96 -19.00
N ILE A 108 14.73 -8.15 -17.89
CA ILE A 108 13.89 -7.13 -17.26
C ILE A 108 14.66 -6.38 -16.17
N TYR A 109 15.37 -7.08 -15.28
CA TYR A 109 15.92 -6.47 -14.07
C TYR A 109 17.34 -5.92 -14.22
N LYS A 110 18.12 -6.38 -15.19
CA LYS A 110 19.55 -6.05 -15.31
C LYS A 110 19.81 -4.54 -15.28
N ASP A 111 19.04 -3.80 -16.06
CA ASP A 111 19.22 -2.36 -16.27
C ASP A 111 18.07 -1.53 -15.66
N LEU A 112 17.21 -2.15 -14.83
CA LEU A 112 16.05 -1.48 -14.25
C LEU A 112 16.49 -0.55 -13.12
N SER A 113 16.19 0.74 -13.28
CA SER A 113 16.34 1.72 -12.20
C SER A 113 15.26 1.51 -11.13
N LEU A 114 15.43 2.12 -9.95
CA LEU A 114 14.42 2.05 -8.90
C LEU A 114 13.08 2.66 -9.36
N THR A 115 13.10 3.82 -10.00
CA THR A 115 11.88 4.50 -10.43
C THR A 115 11.19 3.76 -11.58
N ASP A 116 11.95 3.13 -12.47
CA ASP A 116 11.38 2.25 -13.51
C ASP A 116 10.78 0.97 -12.90
N PHE A 117 11.40 0.43 -11.85
CA PHE A 117 10.83 -0.69 -11.11
C PHE A 117 9.50 -0.31 -10.44
N VAL A 118 9.41 0.85 -9.80
CA VAL A 118 8.13 1.35 -9.27
C VAL A 118 7.11 1.58 -10.38
N GLN A 119 7.52 2.15 -11.52
CA GLN A 119 6.65 2.31 -12.67
C GLN A 119 6.11 0.97 -13.16
N ARG A 120 6.95 -0.08 -13.15
CA ARG A 120 6.54 -1.45 -13.48
C ARG A 120 5.50 -1.99 -12.49
N LEU A 121 5.74 -1.86 -11.18
CA LEU A 121 4.79 -2.29 -10.13
C LEU A 121 3.42 -1.57 -10.21
N LEU A 122 3.39 -0.36 -10.78
CA LEU A 122 2.14 0.37 -11.05
C LEU A 122 1.46 -0.09 -12.35
N SER A 123 2.21 -0.14 -13.45
CA SER A 123 1.65 -0.22 -14.82
C SER A 123 1.54 -1.63 -15.40
N LYS A 124 2.14 -2.64 -14.74
CA LYS A 124 2.05 -4.05 -15.17
C LYS A 124 1.03 -4.86 -14.37
N ARG A 125 0.22 -4.18 -13.55
CA ARG A 125 -0.92 -4.79 -12.85
C ARG A 125 -1.96 -5.29 -13.85
N CYS A 126 -2.76 -6.25 -13.42
CA CYS A 126 -4.01 -6.53 -14.11
C CYS A 126 -4.96 -5.33 -13.96
N VAL A 127 -5.93 -5.22 -14.84
CA VAL A 127 -7.03 -4.24 -14.74
C VAL A 127 -7.87 -4.55 -13.51
N TYR A 128 -8.29 -5.80 -13.37
CA TYR A 128 -8.80 -6.36 -12.12
C TYR A 128 -8.09 -7.66 -11.80
N PHE A 129 -8.05 -8.00 -10.51
CA PHE A 129 -7.44 -9.22 -9.99
C PHE A 129 -8.08 -9.54 -8.64
N PHE A 130 -8.82 -10.65 -8.53
CA PHE A 130 -9.49 -11.00 -7.27
C PHE A 130 -9.84 -12.49 -7.13
N GLY A 131 -10.11 -12.88 -5.89
CA GLY A 131 -10.52 -14.22 -5.46
C GLY A 131 -9.39 -15.25 -5.44
N GLY A 132 -9.54 -16.34 -4.69
CA GLY A 132 -8.51 -17.40 -4.56
C GLY A 132 -8.18 -18.18 -5.84
N GLY A 133 -8.97 -18.01 -6.90
CA GLY A 133 -8.65 -18.52 -8.24
C GLY A 133 -7.84 -17.55 -9.11
N ASP A 134 -7.50 -16.36 -8.59
CA ASP A 134 -6.81 -15.30 -9.31
C ASP A 134 -7.52 -14.92 -10.62
N SER A 135 -8.81 -14.58 -10.55
CA SER A 135 -9.54 -14.10 -11.73
C SER A 135 -8.98 -12.76 -12.18
N TYR A 136 -8.62 -12.62 -13.45
CA TYR A 136 -7.97 -11.43 -13.98
C TYR A 136 -8.56 -10.92 -15.30
N LEU A 137 -8.32 -9.63 -15.56
CA LEU A 137 -8.43 -8.97 -16.86
C LEU A 137 -7.14 -8.21 -17.12
N LEU A 138 -6.54 -8.39 -18.28
CA LEU A 138 -5.35 -7.68 -18.71
C LEU A 138 -5.72 -6.41 -19.50
N LEU A 139 -4.76 -5.50 -19.64
CA LEU A 139 -4.97 -4.21 -20.30
C LEU A 139 -5.31 -4.34 -21.80
N ASP A 140 -4.92 -5.45 -22.43
CA ASP A 140 -5.25 -5.79 -23.81
C ASP A 140 -6.64 -6.46 -23.98
N GLY A 141 -7.40 -6.60 -22.88
CA GLY A 141 -8.74 -7.19 -22.89
C GLY A 141 -8.80 -8.69 -22.60
N GLN A 142 -7.66 -9.39 -22.54
CA GLN A 142 -7.64 -10.83 -22.25
C GLN A 142 -8.04 -11.12 -20.81
N LYS A 143 -8.85 -12.16 -20.60
CA LYS A 143 -9.39 -12.57 -19.29
C LYS A 143 -9.03 -14.02 -19.00
N GLY A 144 -8.86 -14.35 -17.73
CA GLY A 144 -8.60 -15.72 -17.30
C GLY A 144 -8.63 -15.88 -15.78
N HIS A 145 -8.16 -17.03 -15.33
CA HIS A 145 -7.95 -17.36 -13.92
C HIS A 145 -6.72 -18.26 -13.79
N GLY A 146 -5.97 -18.13 -12.69
CA GLY A 146 -4.76 -18.90 -12.42
C GLY A 146 -3.61 -18.66 -13.42
N GLY A 147 -2.55 -19.48 -13.33
CA GLY A 147 -1.37 -19.41 -14.21
C GLY A 147 -0.34 -18.34 -13.81
N ILE A 148 -0.65 -17.53 -12.80
CA ILE A 148 0.21 -16.46 -12.28
C ILE A 148 1.51 -17.03 -11.69
N GLU A 149 1.45 -18.23 -11.12
CA GLU A 149 2.59 -18.98 -10.57
C GLU A 149 3.67 -19.32 -11.60
N GLN A 150 3.33 -19.32 -12.89
CA GLN A 150 4.28 -19.61 -13.97
C GLN A 150 5.01 -18.35 -14.44
N ILE A 151 4.54 -17.15 -14.11
CA ILE A 151 5.10 -15.89 -14.62
C ILE A 151 6.54 -15.72 -14.10
N GLY A 152 7.50 -15.57 -15.02
CA GLY A 152 8.92 -15.43 -14.70
C GLY A 152 9.65 -16.76 -14.53
N THR A 153 8.99 -17.90 -14.68
CA THR A 153 9.65 -19.23 -14.78
C THR A 153 9.87 -19.62 -16.25
N GLU A 154 10.54 -20.74 -16.49
CA GLU A 154 10.67 -21.30 -17.85
C GLU A 154 9.32 -21.77 -18.43
N ASP A 155 8.33 -22.02 -17.58
CA ASP A 155 7.00 -22.49 -17.97
C ASP A 155 6.01 -21.36 -18.26
N GLN A 156 6.42 -20.10 -18.15
CA GLN A 156 5.54 -18.95 -18.45
C GLN A 156 4.97 -19.04 -19.87
N LYS A 157 3.70 -18.66 -20.05
CA LYS A 157 3.01 -18.71 -21.35
C LYS A 157 2.24 -17.42 -21.61
N PRO A 158 2.23 -16.90 -22.85
CA PRO A 158 1.37 -15.78 -23.22
C PRO A 158 -0.11 -16.07 -22.89
N PRO A 159 -0.87 -15.06 -22.40
CA PRO A 159 -0.45 -13.68 -22.20
C PRO A 159 0.29 -13.40 -20.89
N LEU A 160 0.33 -14.38 -19.99
CA LEU A 160 0.95 -14.32 -18.66
C LEU A 160 2.46 -14.56 -18.73
N ILE A 161 3.18 -13.57 -19.26
CA ILE A 161 4.65 -13.55 -19.28
C ILE A 161 5.17 -12.34 -18.52
N LEU A 162 6.33 -12.49 -17.87
CA LEU A 162 6.91 -11.47 -16.99
C LEU A 162 7.07 -10.11 -17.68
N GLN A 163 7.33 -10.07 -18.99
CA GLN A 163 7.41 -8.82 -19.74
C GLN A 163 6.11 -7.98 -19.70
N ASN A 164 4.96 -8.65 -19.62
CA ASN A 164 3.65 -8.03 -19.81
C ASN A 164 2.91 -7.79 -18.50
N VAL A 165 3.15 -8.61 -17.49
CA VAL A 165 2.41 -8.63 -16.22
C VAL A 165 3.34 -8.88 -15.04
N LEU A 166 2.84 -8.64 -13.82
CA LEU A 166 3.57 -8.93 -12.58
C LEU A 166 3.61 -10.44 -12.27
N SER A 167 4.76 -10.92 -11.78
CA SER A 167 4.85 -12.23 -11.12
C SER A 167 4.46 -12.15 -9.64
N TYR A 168 4.28 -13.29 -8.97
CA TYR A 168 3.99 -13.29 -7.53
C TYR A 168 5.03 -12.57 -6.66
N ASP A 169 6.31 -12.68 -7.00
CA ASP A 169 7.39 -11.92 -6.34
C ASP A 169 7.13 -10.40 -6.42
N GLU A 170 6.67 -9.93 -7.58
CA GLU A 170 6.39 -8.51 -7.82
C GLU A 170 5.05 -8.07 -7.23
N ILE A 171 4.02 -8.91 -7.27
CA ILE A 171 2.71 -8.64 -6.65
C ILE A 171 2.90 -8.44 -5.14
N LYS A 172 3.79 -9.20 -4.51
CA LYS A 172 4.14 -9.08 -3.07
C LYS A 172 4.75 -7.73 -2.75
N LEU A 173 5.65 -7.25 -3.60
CA LEU A 173 6.26 -5.93 -3.48
C LEU A 173 5.24 -4.81 -3.76
N ALA A 174 4.38 -4.99 -4.77
CA ALA A 174 3.32 -4.05 -5.13
C ALA A 174 2.26 -3.92 -4.02
N ALA A 175 2.09 -4.92 -3.17
CA ALA A 175 1.24 -4.85 -1.99
C ALA A 175 1.76 -3.91 -0.89
N LEU A 176 2.98 -3.39 -1.03
CA LEU A 176 3.59 -2.37 -0.17
C LEU A 176 3.68 -0.99 -0.87
N LEU A 177 3.07 -0.86 -2.06
CA LEU A 177 3.03 0.35 -2.89
C LEU A 177 1.63 0.96 -2.90
N TYR A 178 1.47 2.08 -2.20
CA TYR A 178 0.17 2.74 -2.04
C TYR A 178 0.04 3.94 -2.98
N ALA A 179 -1.19 4.36 -3.25
CA ALA A 179 -1.48 5.53 -4.08
C ALA A 179 -2.26 6.57 -3.27
N SER A 180 -1.78 7.81 -3.26
CA SER A 180 -2.42 8.94 -2.56
C SER A 180 -2.73 10.08 -3.54
N THR A 181 -3.91 10.70 -3.40
CA THR A 181 -4.31 11.86 -4.20
C THR A 181 -5.39 12.67 -3.48
N HIS A 182 -5.47 13.98 -3.71
CA HIS A 182 -6.71 14.72 -3.48
C HIS A 182 -7.72 14.37 -4.57
N SER A 183 -9.01 14.34 -4.25
CA SER A 183 -10.07 14.04 -5.22
C SER A 183 -11.36 14.73 -4.85
N GLU A 184 -12.20 14.99 -5.85
CA GLU A 184 -13.64 15.22 -5.67
C GLU A 184 -14.27 14.03 -4.95
N PHE A 185 -15.20 14.32 -4.05
CA PHE A 185 -16.10 13.34 -3.43
C PHE A 185 -17.51 13.54 -4.00
N ILE A 186 -17.95 12.55 -4.76
CA ILE A 186 -19.19 12.58 -5.55
C ILE A 186 -20.41 12.26 -4.68
N ASN A 187 -20.22 11.35 -3.73
CA ASN A 187 -21.17 10.90 -2.73
C ASN A 187 -20.44 10.48 -1.44
N ASN A 188 -21.16 9.92 -0.47
CA ASN A 188 -20.59 9.59 0.83
C ASN A 188 -19.67 8.36 0.84
N GLY A 189 -19.56 7.61 -0.26
CA GLY A 189 -18.70 6.44 -0.38
C GLY A 189 -19.21 5.18 0.32
N SER A 190 -20.52 5.07 0.58
CA SER A 190 -21.15 3.81 0.98
C SER A 190 -20.79 2.67 0.00
N ARG A 191 -20.67 1.42 0.47
CA ARG A 191 -20.43 0.25 -0.41
C ARG A 191 -21.57 -0.04 -1.40
N SER A 192 -22.72 0.61 -1.23
CA SER A 192 -23.87 0.54 -2.13
C SER A 192 -24.03 1.79 -3.02
N ASN A 193 -23.04 2.69 -3.05
CA ASN A 193 -23.22 4.00 -3.67
C ASN A 193 -23.43 3.98 -5.19
N ALA A 194 -22.87 2.98 -5.89
CA ALA A 194 -23.03 2.75 -7.34
C ALA A 194 -22.80 4.00 -8.22
N GLY A 195 -22.02 4.96 -7.73
CA GLY A 195 -21.69 6.22 -8.41
C GLY A 195 -22.85 7.19 -8.55
N ILE A 196 -23.88 7.04 -7.72
CA ILE A 196 -24.98 7.99 -7.63
C ILE A 196 -24.42 9.30 -7.08
N VAL A 197 -24.63 10.40 -7.81
CA VAL A 197 -24.17 11.74 -7.40
C VAL A 197 -25.04 12.23 -6.24
N GLN A 198 -24.42 12.64 -5.13
CA GLN A 198 -25.16 13.24 -4.01
C GLN A 198 -25.67 14.63 -4.40
N PRO A 199 -27.00 14.86 -4.44
CA PRO A 199 -27.55 16.16 -4.81
C PRO A 199 -27.34 17.21 -3.71
N ASP A 200 -27.58 16.82 -2.46
CA ASP A 200 -27.38 17.69 -1.30
C ASP A 200 -25.93 17.61 -0.81
N LYS A 201 -25.09 18.53 -1.29
CA LYS A 201 -23.67 18.63 -0.94
C LYS A 201 -23.42 19.00 0.52
N SER A 202 -24.43 19.43 1.29
CA SER A 202 -24.25 19.70 2.73
C SER A 202 -24.06 18.42 3.56
N THR A 203 -24.46 17.27 3.02
CA THR A 203 -24.39 15.96 3.70
C THR A 203 -23.08 15.22 3.52
N ILE A 204 -22.20 15.71 2.63
CA ILE A 204 -20.92 15.09 2.32
C ILE A 204 -19.77 16.10 2.37
N GLU A 205 -18.56 15.61 2.57
CA GLU A 205 -17.39 16.34 2.10
C GLU A 205 -17.37 16.34 0.57
N THR A 206 -16.98 17.46 -0.03
CA THR A 206 -16.94 17.60 -1.50
C THR A 206 -15.54 17.32 -2.06
N GLU A 207 -14.53 17.33 -1.20
CA GLU A 207 -13.14 17.07 -1.56
C GLU A 207 -12.38 16.53 -0.35
N GLY A 208 -11.32 15.79 -0.62
CA GLY A 208 -10.47 15.21 0.41
C GLY A 208 -9.28 14.49 -0.18
N VAL A 209 -8.43 13.95 0.70
CA VAL A 209 -7.38 13.01 0.31
C VAL A 209 -7.96 11.60 0.34
N ILE A 210 -7.72 10.82 -0.71
CA ILE A 210 -8.03 9.40 -0.74
C ILE A 210 -6.75 8.58 -0.98
N ILE A 211 -6.57 7.55 -0.16
CA ILE A 211 -5.38 6.70 -0.18
C ILE A 211 -5.79 5.23 -0.34
N GLY A 212 -5.25 4.57 -1.36
CA GLY A 212 -5.43 3.13 -1.58
C GLY A 212 -4.42 2.33 -0.75
N MET A 213 -4.91 1.63 0.27
CA MET A 213 -4.11 0.85 1.21
C MET A 213 -4.27 -0.65 0.90
N ILE A 214 -3.16 -1.35 0.74
CA ILE A 214 -3.15 -2.77 0.37
C ILE A 214 -2.80 -3.62 1.60
N GLY A 215 -3.74 -4.47 2.00
CA GLY A 215 -3.58 -5.41 3.12
C GLY A 215 -2.85 -6.69 2.74
N ALA A 216 -2.60 -7.54 3.73
CA ALA A 216 -2.06 -8.87 3.51
C ALA A 216 -3.10 -9.79 2.83
N ARG A 217 -2.65 -10.63 1.90
CA ARG A 217 -3.49 -11.61 1.18
C ARG A 217 -3.01 -13.04 1.44
N PHE A 218 -3.91 -13.88 1.96
CA PHE A 218 -3.66 -15.29 2.29
C PHE A 218 -4.46 -16.30 1.44
N GLU A 219 -5.03 -15.88 0.30
CA GLU A 219 -5.87 -16.76 -0.54
C GLU A 219 -5.08 -17.76 -1.40
N ARG A 220 -3.76 -17.63 -1.47
CA ARG A 220 -2.88 -18.43 -2.33
C ARG A 220 -1.72 -18.97 -1.52
N ASP A 221 -1.65 -20.28 -1.38
CA ASP A 221 -0.60 -20.96 -0.65
C ASP A 221 0.78 -20.67 -1.25
N ALA A 222 1.81 -20.65 -0.40
CA ALA A 222 3.21 -20.58 -0.80
C ALA A 222 3.68 -19.29 -1.50
N VAL A 223 2.86 -18.24 -1.56
CA VAL A 223 3.18 -16.97 -2.22
C VAL A 223 2.75 -15.77 -1.38
N MET A 224 3.24 -14.57 -1.70
CA MET A 224 2.78 -13.32 -1.09
C MET A 224 3.02 -13.29 0.43
N ASP A 225 2.06 -12.79 1.21
CA ASP A 225 2.17 -12.72 2.67
C ASP A 225 2.23 -14.13 3.31
N CYS A 226 1.76 -15.19 2.63
CA CYS A 226 1.89 -16.57 3.13
C CYS A 226 3.36 -16.97 3.33
N GLU A 227 4.26 -16.51 2.47
CA GLU A 227 5.69 -16.84 2.56
C GLU A 227 6.34 -16.35 3.86
N ASP A 228 5.80 -15.30 4.46
CA ASP A 228 6.41 -14.62 5.60
C ASP A 228 5.64 -14.83 6.90
N VAL A 229 4.31 -14.89 6.83
CA VAL A 229 3.44 -14.96 8.02
C VAL A 229 3.00 -16.39 8.32
N LEU A 230 2.82 -17.23 7.29
CA LEU A 230 2.42 -18.62 7.49
C LEU A 230 3.65 -19.52 7.61
N ILE A 231 3.55 -20.48 8.52
CA ILE A 231 4.54 -21.52 8.70
C ILE A 231 3.86 -22.86 8.43
N THR A 232 4.24 -23.49 7.33
CA THR A 232 3.64 -24.74 6.86
C THR A 232 4.69 -25.82 6.60
N PRO A 233 4.34 -27.12 6.71
CA PRO A 233 5.28 -28.21 6.46
C PRO A 233 5.87 -28.24 5.05
N THR A 234 5.13 -27.76 4.05
CA THR A 234 5.55 -27.78 2.64
C THR A 234 6.34 -26.54 2.25
N GLN A 235 5.98 -25.36 2.78
CA GLN A 235 6.64 -24.10 2.46
C GLN A 235 7.94 -23.93 3.29
N ASN A 236 7.84 -24.04 4.62
CA ASN A 236 8.88 -23.62 5.54
C ASN A 236 9.91 -24.73 5.79
N THR A 237 10.66 -25.08 4.75
CA THR A 237 11.70 -26.10 4.77
C THR A 237 13.08 -25.53 4.41
N ALA A 238 14.15 -26.21 4.82
CA ALA A 238 15.51 -25.83 4.44
C ALA A 238 15.73 -25.82 2.91
N ALA A 239 15.04 -26.70 2.18
CA ALA A 239 15.10 -26.75 0.71
C ALA A 239 14.56 -25.47 0.05
N HIS A 240 13.58 -24.81 0.68
CA HIS A 240 13.06 -23.51 0.24
C HIS A 240 13.79 -22.32 0.89
N GLY A 241 14.96 -22.57 1.51
CA GLY A 241 15.82 -21.55 2.10
C GLY A 241 15.46 -21.11 3.52
N TYR A 242 14.36 -21.62 4.10
CA TYR A 242 13.96 -21.28 5.47
C TYR A 242 14.93 -21.87 6.50
N GLY A 243 15.20 -21.10 7.56
CA GLY A 243 16.08 -21.50 8.67
C GLY A 243 17.58 -21.38 8.39
N SER A 244 17.99 -21.05 7.15
CA SER A 244 19.40 -20.83 6.84
C SER A 244 19.88 -19.48 7.37
N MET A 245 21.07 -19.49 7.97
CA MET A 245 21.86 -18.29 8.29
C MET A 245 22.95 -18.02 7.24
N GLU A 246 23.18 -18.96 6.33
CA GLU A 246 24.16 -18.84 5.25
C GLU A 246 23.53 -18.24 3.99
N ASN A 247 24.28 -17.33 3.36
CA ASN A 247 23.95 -16.78 2.05
C ASN A 247 24.75 -17.56 0.99
N GLY A 248 24.06 -18.32 0.14
CA GLY A 248 24.74 -19.07 -0.92
C GLY A 248 23.86 -19.43 -2.12
N THR A 249 22.56 -19.53 -1.93
CA THR A 249 21.61 -19.90 -2.99
C THR A 249 20.59 -18.80 -3.24
N ARG A 250 19.92 -18.85 -4.41
CA ARG A 250 18.78 -17.96 -4.72
C ARG A 250 17.71 -17.99 -3.63
N ALA A 251 17.34 -19.17 -3.14
CA ALA A 251 16.28 -19.30 -2.13
C ALA A 251 16.69 -18.68 -0.77
N THR A 252 17.90 -18.98 -0.28
CA THR A 252 18.40 -18.43 0.99
C THR A 252 18.58 -16.91 0.95
N ASP A 253 19.02 -16.37 -0.19
CA ASP A 253 19.22 -14.93 -0.37
C ASP A 253 17.86 -14.18 -0.43
N TYR A 254 16.87 -14.77 -1.11
CA TYR A 254 15.50 -14.24 -1.13
C TYR A 254 14.85 -14.21 0.26
N ARG A 255 15.04 -15.27 1.07
CA ARG A 255 14.54 -15.30 2.46
C ARG A 255 15.25 -14.27 3.34
N LEU A 256 16.57 -14.09 3.18
CA LEU A 256 17.30 -13.07 3.91
C LEU A 256 16.74 -11.65 3.65
N LEU A 257 16.38 -11.34 2.40
CA LEU A 257 15.78 -10.06 2.03
C LEU A 257 14.50 -9.76 2.83
N TRP A 258 13.57 -10.70 2.89
CA TRP A 258 12.31 -10.53 3.63
C TRP A 258 12.51 -10.53 5.15
N ARG A 259 13.42 -11.38 5.64
CA ARG A 259 13.82 -11.40 7.04
C ARG A 259 14.39 -10.06 7.50
N ASN A 260 15.29 -9.46 6.70
CA ASN A 260 15.88 -8.15 6.98
C ASN A 260 14.84 -7.02 6.93
N PHE A 261 13.91 -7.07 5.97
CA PHE A 261 12.81 -6.11 5.85
C PHE A 261 11.97 -6.06 7.13
N TYR A 262 11.57 -7.22 7.64
CA TYR A 262 10.84 -7.33 8.91
C TYR A 262 11.74 -7.20 10.15
N GLY A 263 13.06 -7.16 10.00
CA GLY A 263 14.00 -7.15 11.13
C GLY A 263 13.85 -8.39 12.02
N GLU A 264 13.64 -9.55 11.41
CA GLU A 264 13.62 -10.85 12.09
C GLU A 264 15.04 -11.43 12.16
N PRO A 265 15.45 -12.05 13.28
CA PRO A 265 16.82 -12.59 13.40
C PRO A 265 17.02 -13.90 12.65
N LYS A 266 15.94 -14.64 12.37
CA LYS A 266 15.95 -15.90 11.61
C LYS A 266 14.59 -16.15 10.96
N ASP A 267 14.59 -16.96 9.91
CA ASP A 267 13.38 -17.60 9.43
C ASP A 267 13.07 -18.85 10.28
N PHE A 268 11.81 -19.28 10.27
CA PHE A 268 11.38 -20.44 11.03
C PHE A 268 11.07 -21.61 10.10
N VAL A 269 11.63 -22.78 10.45
CA VAL A 269 11.33 -24.07 9.82
C VAL A 269 10.17 -24.71 10.57
N ASN A 270 9.20 -25.29 9.86
CA ASN A 270 7.95 -25.75 10.44
C ASN A 270 8.13 -26.62 11.69
N ASP A 271 9.00 -27.63 11.63
CA ASP A 271 9.16 -28.63 12.69
C ASP A 271 9.86 -28.08 13.93
N GLN A 272 10.45 -26.88 13.85
CA GLN A 272 11.14 -26.21 14.95
C GLN A 272 10.26 -25.18 15.68
N VAL A 273 9.03 -24.96 15.19
CA VAL A 273 8.13 -23.94 15.73
C VAL A 273 7.19 -24.55 16.76
N ILE A 274 7.28 -24.05 17.99
CA ILE A 274 6.37 -24.36 19.08
C ILE A 274 5.26 -23.31 19.09
N VAL A 275 4.01 -23.77 19.02
CA VAL A 275 2.84 -22.90 19.18
C VAL A 275 2.75 -22.46 20.64
N ASP A 276 2.80 -21.15 20.88
CA ASP A 276 2.76 -20.56 22.21
C ASP A 276 1.50 -19.71 22.45
N GLY A 277 0.65 -19.54 21.42
CA GLY A 277 -0.55 -18.70 21.47
C GLY A 277 -0.23 -17.21 21.60
N LYS A 278 1.03 -16.81 21.42
CA LYS A 278 1.49 -15.41 21.49
C LYS A 278 2.06 -14.99 20.14
N ARG A 279 3.25 -15.47 19.79
CA ARG A 279 3.84 -15.23 18.47
C ARG A 279 3.27 -16.23 17.48
N PHE A 280 3.27 -17.51 17.83
CA PHE A 280 2.83 -18.58 16.95
C PHE A 280 1.45 -19.05 17.38
N ILE A 281 0.47 -18.79 16.53
CA ILE A 281 -0.92 -19.18 16.73
C ILE A 281 -1.22 -20.38 15.84
N GLN A 282 -1.88 -21.40 16.41
CA GLN A 282 -2.33 -22.54 15.63
C GLN A 282 -3.55 -22.16 14.80
N LEU A 283 -3.48 -22.38 13.49
CA LEU A 283 -4.63 -22.31 12.59
C LEU A 283 -5.22 -23.71 12.35
N ALA A 284 -6.28 -23.79 11.55
CA ALA A 284 -6.79 -25.08 11.09
C ALA A 284 -5.76 -25.80 10.19
N ARG A 285 -5.81 -27.15 10.14
CA ARG A 285 -5.04 -28.00 9.19
C ARG A 285 -3.51 -27.79 9.19
N TYR A 286 -2.90 -27.79 10.37
CA TYR A 286 -1.43 -27.83 10.59
C TYR A 286 -0.66 -26.55 10.24
N GLU A 287 -1.35 -25.49 9.85
CA GLU A 287 -0.75 -24.19 9.58
C GLU A 287 -0.53 -23.43 10.89
N LYS A 288 0.60 -22.74 10.99
CA LYS A 288 0.90 -21.85 12.11
C LYS A 288 0.99 -20.43 11.57
N PHE A 289 0.49 -19.48 12.35
CA PHE A 289 0.45 -18.07 12.02
C PHE A 289 1.42 -17.29 12.91
N ASP A 290 2.33 -16.53 12.29
CA ASP A 290 3.26 -15.65 12.99
C ASP A 290 2.65 -14.26 13.21
N ALA A 291 2.08 -14.05 14.39
CA ALA A 291 1.47 -12.79 14.81
C ALA A 291 2.46 -11.62 14.84
N VAL A 292 3.74 -11.89 15.09
CA VAL A 292 4.78 -10.83 15.15
C VAL A 292 5.10 -10.32 13.75
N VAL A 293 5.25 -11.21 12.77
CA VAL A 293 5.47 -10.80 11.38
C VAL A 293 4.22 -10.11 10.80
N MET A 294 3.01 -10.58 11.13
CA MET A 294 1.78 -9.88 10.74
C MET A 294 1.70 -8.47 11.34
N HIS A 295 2.03 -8.32 12.63
CA HIS A 295 2.08 -7.02 13.30
C HIS A 295 3.03 -6.05 12.56
N LYS A 296 4.22 -6.55 12.20
CA LYS A 296 5.22 -5.82 11.44
C LYS A 296 4.74 -5.43 10.03
N ARG A 297 4.01 -6.32 9.34
CA ARG A 297 3.38 -6.03 8.05
C ARG A 297 2.35 -4.90 8.14
N TYR A 298 1.60 -4.81 9.23
CA TYR A 298 0.70 -3.69 9.50
C TYR A 298 1.44 -2.40 9.85
N ALA A 299 2.49 -2.47 10.68
CA ALA A 299 3.26 -1.32 11.11
C ALA A 299 3.81 -0.49 9.93
N ILE A 300 4.33 -1.14 8.87
CA ILE A 300 4.73 -0.47 7.61
C ILE A 300 3.60 0.38 7.03
N THR A 301 2.39 -0.19 7.06
CA THR A 301 1.20 0.40 6.46
C THR A 301 0.73 1.61 7.26
N PHE A 302 0.77 1.52 8.59
CA PHE A 302 0.39 2.60 9.50
C PHE A 302 1.39 3.75 9.52
N ASP A 303 2.69 3.46 9.53
CA ASP A 303 3.71 4.50 9.42
C ASP A 303 3.53 5.30 8.12
N THR A 304 3.27 4.60 7.01
CA THR A 304 3.03 5.25 5.72
C THR A 304 1.78 6.12 5.75
N LEU A 305 0.66 5.59 6.24
CA LEU A 305 -0.61 6.33 6.32
C LEU A 305 -0.51 7.56 7.21
N LEU A 306 0.05 7.43 8.40
CA LEU A 306 0.13 8.51 9.38
C LEU A 306 1.03 9.65 8.89
N LEU A 307 2.18 9.33 8.30
CA LEU A 307 3.11 10.32 7.76
C LEU A 307 2.57 11.00 6.49
N GLU A 308 1.87 10.27 5.63
CA GLU A 308 1.17 10.83 4.46
C GLU A 308 0.05 11.79 4.90
N ALA A 309 -0.82 11.35 5.81
CA ALA A 309 -1.91 12.17 6.35
C ALA A 309 -1.38 13.44 7.00
N GLN A 310 -0.31 13.32 7.80
CA GLN A 310 0.39 14.44 8.41
C GLN A 310 0.88 15.45 7.36
N ALA A 311 1.56 14.97 6.32
CA ALA A 311 2.13 15.85 5.29
C ALA A 311 1.03 16.60 4.53
N ARG A 312 -0.07 15.92 4.19
CA ARG A 312 -1.25 16.53 3.55
C ARG A 312 -1.91 17.57 4.44
N ALA A 313 -2.15 17.23 5.71
CA ALA A 313 -2.76 18.09 6.72
C ALA A 313 -1.94 19.36 6.96
N LYS A 314 -0.62 19.19 7.15
CA LYS A 314 0.32 20.30 7.30
C LYS A 314 0.34 21.21 6.09
N LYS A 315 0.32 20.65 4.87
CA LYS A 315 0.27 21.46 3.64
C LYS A 315 -1.05 22.23 3.50
N ALA A 316 -2.15 21.65 3.97
CA ALA A 316 -3.47 22.27 3.93
C ALA A 316 -3.74 23.25 5.09
N ASP A 317 -2.82 23.35 6.06
CA ASP A 317 -2.99 24.10 7.32
C ASP A 317 -4.30 23.74 8.05
N LYS A 318 -4.63 22.44 8.07
CA LYS A 318 -5.81 21.89 8.75
C LYS A 318 -5.45 20.59 9.46
N PRO A 319 -6.02 20.28 10.63
CA PRO A 319 -5.88 18.96 11.21
C PRO A 319 -6.48 17.89 10.28
N ALA A 320 -5.83 16.74 10.16
CA ALA A 320 -6.37 15.58 9.46
C ALA A 320 -7.47 14.90 10.29
N TYR A 321 -8.54 14.52 9.59
CA TYR A 321 -9.49 13.52 10.01
C TYR A 321 -9.24 12.24 9.21
N ILE A 322 -8.57 11.26 9.83
CA ILE A 322 -8.26 9.99 9.17
C ILE A 322 -9.46 9.05 9.30
N HIS A 323 -10.10 8.73 8.18
CA HIS A 323 -11.09 7.66 8.09
C HIS A 323 -10.37 6.36 7.67
N LEU A 324 -10.32 5.42 8.61
CA LEU A 324 -9.61 4.17 8.47
C LEU A 324 -10.60 2.99 8.38
N VAL A 325 -10.44 2.16 7.37
CA VAL A 325 -11.13 0.86 7.22
C VAL A 325 -10.13 -0.29 7.34
N GLY A 326 -10.64 -1.50 7.60
CA GLY A 326 -9.81 -2.71 7.57
C GLY A 326 -9.38 -3.07 6.14
N TYR A 327 -8.07 -3.09 5.89
CA TYR A 327 -7.47 -3.60 4.65
C TYR A 327 -6.79 -4.95 4.91
N GLY A 328 -7.16 -5.98 4.13
CA GLY A 328 -6.73 -7.37 4.39
C GLY A 328 -7.45 -8.07 5.55
N LEU A 329 -8.46 -7.43 6.14
CA LEU A 329 -9.28 -7.98 7.24
C LEU A 329 -10.63 -8.56 6.76
N GLY A 330 -10.91 -8.48 5.46
CA GLY A 330 -12.10 -9.06 4.83
C GLY A 330 -11.88 -10.52 4.45
N VAL A 331 -12.22 -10.89 3.21
CA VAL A 331 -12.07 -12.26 2.68
C VAL A 331 -10.61 -12.76 2.66
N TRP A 332 -9.63 -11.87 2.85
CA TRP A 332 -8.21 -12.22 2.88
C TRP A 332 -7.68 -12.61 4.26
N LYS A 333 -8.44 -12.39 5.33
CA LYS A 333 -7.98 -12.79 6.67
C LYS A 333 -7.96 -14.32 6.79
N ILE A 334 -6.99 -14.83 7.54
CA ILE A 334 -6.82 -16.26 7.84
C ILE A 334 -6.88 -16.55 9.35
N SER A 335 -6.74 -15.53 10.20
CA SER A 335 -6.80 -15.65 11.66
C SER A 335 -7.75 -14.64 12.28
N ASP A 336 -8.52 -15.07 13.29
CA ASP A 336 -9.41 -14.20 14.05
C ASP A 336 -8.64 -13.18 14.92
N GLU A 337 -7.37 -13.44 15.20
CA GLU A 337 -6.51 -12.52 15.95
C GLU A 337 -6.04 -11.32 15.11
N GLN A 338 -6.18 -11.37 13.77
CA GLN A 338 -5.68 -10.30 12.89
C GLN A 338 -6.28 -8.94 13.18
N GLU A 339 -7.56 -8.86 13.58
CA GLU A 339 -8.19 -7.58 13.92
C GLU A 339 -7.55 -7.00 15.19
N ARG A 340 -7.28 -7.82 16.22
CA ARG A 340 -6.58 -7.36 17.43
C ARG A 340 -5.16 -6.91 17.11
N ILE A 341 -4.41 -7.70 16.33
CA ILE A 341 -3.04 -7.37 15.92
C ILE A 341 -2.99 -6.07 15.12
N PHE A 342 -4.01 -5.81 14.27
CA PHE A 342 -4.14 -4.55 13.53
C PHE A 342 -4.23 -3.34 14.48
N PHE A 343 -5.08 -3.41 15.51
CA PHE A 343 -5.18 -2.32 16.49
C PHE A 343 -3.90 -2.17 17.33
N GLU A 344 -3.29 -3.28 17.77
CA GLU A 344 -2.05 -3.26 18.56
C GLU A 344 -0.91 -2.60 17.76
N ALA A 345 -0.76 -2.97 16.48
CA ALA A 345 0.22 -2.35 15.60
C ALA A 345 -0.08 -0.88 15.34
N PHE A 346 -1.36 -0.50 15.18
CA PHE A 346 -1.71 0.90 15.01
C PHE A 346 -1.36 1.72 16.25
N GLU A 347 -1.70 1.23 17.45
CA GLU A 347 -1.38 1.91 18.70
C GLU A 347 0.13 2.06 18.91
N GLU A 348 0.90 0.97 18.72
CA GLU A 348 2.36 0.99 18.85
C GLU A 348 2.97 2.06 17.94
N ARG A 349 2.55 2.10 16.67
CA ARG A 349 3.08 3.06 15.69
C ARG A 349 2.61 4.48 15.92
N LEU A 350 1.35 4.68 16.27
CA LEU A 350 0.80 6.00 16.63
C LEU A 350 1.60 6.62 17.78
N LEU A 351 1.80 5.87 18.87
CA LEU A 351 2.53 6.35 20.04
C LEU A 351 4.00 6.63 19.72
N ALA A 352 4.66 5.76 18.97
CA ALA A 352 6.05 5.97 18.57
C ALA A 352 6.23 7.24 17.72
N LEU A 353 5.34 7.49 16.75
CA LEU A 353 5.41 8.68 15.91
C LEU A 353 5.04 9.97 16.67
N ILE A 354 4.17 9.89 17.68
CA ILE A 354 3.91 11.00 18.62
C ILE A 354 5.17 11.31 19.44
N GLU A 355 5.84 10.30 19.97
CA GLU A 355 7.07 10.47 20.76
C GLU A 355 8.17 11.17 19.96
N MET A 356 8.24 10.87 18.66
CA MET A 356 9.15 11.48 17.68
C MET A 356 8.70 12.87 17.18
N ASP A 357 7.57 13.40 17.67
CA ASP A 357 6.98 14.68 17.27
C ASP A 357 6.66 14.77 15.76
N LEU A 358 6.29 13.65 15.14
CA LEU A 358 6.00 13.57 13.70
C LEU A 358 4.54 13.80 13.35
N LEU A 359 3.61 13.82 14.32
CA LEU A 359 2.16 13.82 14.07
C LEU A 359 1.42 15.08 14.53
N SER A 360 2.03 16.25 14.37
CA SER A 360 1.50 17.53 14.90
C SER A 360 0.21 18.06 14.25
N HIS A 361 -0.24 17.48 13.14
CA HIS A 361 -1.42 17.90 12.39
C HIS A 361 -2.46 16.78 12.26
N ILE A 362 -2.39 15.75 13.10
CA ILE A 362 -3.41 14.70 13.15
C ILE A 362 -4.44 15.07 14.23
N GLY A 363 -5.68 15.34 13.84
CA GLY A 363 -6.74 15.68 14.79
C GLY A 363 -7.54 14.45 15.24
N VAL A 364 -7.88 13.59 14.29
CA VAL A 364 -8.78 12.45 14.51
C VAL A 364 -8.30 11.20 13.77
N VAL A 365 -8.42 10.04 14.43
CA VAL A 365 -8.41 8.72 13.78
C VAL A 365 -9.74 8.04 14.04
N HIS A 366 -10.46 7.71 12.96
CA HIS A 366 -11.75 7.03 13.02
C HIS A 366 -11.63 5.63 12.40
N PHE A 367 -11.67 4.61 13.24
CA PHE A 367 -11.77 3.21 12.85
C PHE A 367 -13.22 2.85 12.49
N SER A 368 -13.50 2.72 11.20
CA SER A 368 -14.83 2.38 10.70
C SER A 368 -14.95 0.92 10.29
N TRP A 369 -16.10 0.31 10.61
CA TRP A 369 -16.43 -1.08 10.27
C TRP A 369 -15.58 -2.15 10.98
N PHE A 370 -15.05 -1.84 12.16
CA PHE A 370 -14.37 -2.80 13.04
C PHE A 370 -15.36 -3.39 14.06
N HIS A 371 -15.15 -4.65 14.44
CA HIS A 371 -15.95 -5.36 15.44
C HIS A 371 -15.42 -5.11 16.85
N LEU A 372 -14.08 -4.99 16.99
CA LEU A 372 -13.46 -4.69 18.27
C LEU A 372 -13.74 -3.25 18.68
N LYS A 373 -14.30 -3.08 19.88
CA LYS A 373 -14.67 -1.75 20.43
C LYS A 373 -13.55 -1.08 21.22
N LYS A 374 -12.53 -1.86 21.60
CA LYS A 374 -11.38 -1.40 22.38
C LYS A 374 -10.22 -2.38 22.25
N VAL A 375 -9.03 -1.85 22.03
CA VAL A 375 -7.75 -2.56 22.16
C VAL A 375 -6.75 -1.56 22.74
N GLY A 376 -6.10 -1.92 23.85
CA GLY A 376 -5.20 -1.02 24.57
C GLY A 376 -5.85 0.35 24.87
N GLY A 377 -5.17 1.42 24.47
CA GLY A 377 -5.62 2.81 24.57
C GLY A 377 -6.56 3.28 23.44
N LEU A 378 -6.79 2.44 22.42
CA LEU A 378 -7.70 2.75 21.32
C LEU A 378 -9.12 2.33 21.67
N TYR A 379 -10.00 3.30 21.93
CA TYR A 379 -11.44 3.10 22.11
C TYR A 379 -12.21 4.35 21.70
N ASN A 380 -13.51 4.20 21.45
CA ASN A 380 -14.35 5.33 21.04
C ASN A 380 -14.39 6.44 22.12
N GLY A 381 -14.02 7.66 21.73
CA GLY A 381 -13.92 8.82 22.62
C GLY A 381 -12.58 8.96 23.34
N ALA A 382 -11.61 8.06 23.10
CA ALA A 382 -10.27 8.22 23.65
C ALA A 382 -9.58 9.47 23.06
N VAL A 383 -8.71 10.08 23.85
CA VAL A 383 -7.83 11.16 23.41
C VAL A 383 -6.40 10.74 23.72
N ILE A 384 -5.61 10.49 22.68
CA ILE A 384 -4.19 10.15 22.80
C ILE A 384 -3.43 11.46 22.98
N PRO A 385 -2.74 11.68 24.13
CA PRO A 385 -2.06 12.95 24.39
C PRO A 385 -0.97 13.25 23.36
N GLN A 386 -0.82 14.54 23.05
CA GLN A 386 0.30 15.07 22.27
C GLN A 386 0.94 16.25 23.00
N LYS A 387 2.21 16.52 22.68
CA LYS A 387 2.93 17.70 23.18
C LYS A 387 2.50 18.99 22.45
N SER A 388 2.16 18.88 21.17
CA SER A 388 2.01 20.02 20.25
C SER A 388 0.57 20.53 20.11
N HIS A 389 -0.45 19.75 20.48
CA HIS A 389 -1.87 20.14 20.43
C HIS A 389 -2.71 19.36 21.45
N SER A 390 -4.04 19.53 21.39
CA SER A 390 -5.03 18.95 22.33
C SER A 390 -5.15 17.41 22.33
N GLY A 391 -4.22 16.70 21.70
CA GLY A 391 -4.25 15.25 21.50
C GLY A 391 -5.02 14.81 20.26
N ILE A 392 -4.87 13.53 19.90
CA ILE A 392 -5.57 12.86 18.79
C ILE A 392 -6.82 12.18 19.33
N LYS A 393 -8.00 12.54 18.80
CA LYS A 393 -9.25 11.87 19.16
C LYS A 393 -9.39 10.53 18.42
N ILE A 394 -9.86 9.50 19.11
CA ILE A 394 -10.13 8.19 18.54
C ILE A 394 -11.65 7.95 18.49
N PHE A 395 -12.14 7.55 17.32
CA PHE A 395 -13.51 7.06 17.16
C PHE A 395 -13.49 5.61 16.67
N ILE A 396 -14.42 4.81 17.20
CA ILE A 396 -14.68 3.45 16.72
C ILE A 396 -16.18 3.33 16.55
N SER A 397 -16.64 3.56 15.32
CA SER A 397 -18.06 3.53 14.95
C SER A 397 -18.21 3.38 13.45
N VAL A 398 -19.44 3.19 12.96
CA VAL A 398 -19.69 3.09 11.52
C VAL A 398 -19.82 4.49 10.92
N ARG A 399 -19.02 4.78 9.90
CA ARG A 399 -19.05 6.03 9.12
C ARG A 399 -18.64 5.76 7.68
N ASN A 400 -19.30 6.39 6.71
CA ASN A 400 -18.85 6.32 5.32
C ASN A 400 -17.72 7.34 5.10
N PRO A 401 -16.75 7.10 4.21
CA PRO A 401 -15.58 7.97 4.07
C PRO A 401 -15.94 9.43 3.72
N GLY A 402 -17.00 9.63 2.95
CA GLY A 402 -17.39 10.94 2.43
C GLY A 402 -18.51 11.66 3.20
N ASP A 403 -19.09 11.13 4.29
CA ASP A 403 -20.12 11.93 5.01
C ASP A 403 -19.52 13.26 5.52
N LYS A 404 -20.33 14.29 5.73
CA LYS A 404 -19.85 15.62 6.16
C LYS A 404 -19.17 15.58 7.53
N LEU A 405 -18.05 16.29 7.68
CA LEU A 405 -17.41 16.57 8.95
C LEU A 405 -18.03 17.80 9.63
N MET A 406 -18.25 17.70 10.94
CA MET A 406 -18.73 18.83 11.75
C MET A 406 -17.63 19.85 12.06
N GLU A 407 -16.38 19.38 12.09
CA GLU A 407 -15.19 20.18 12.36
C GLU A 407 -14.48 20.52 11.04
N ASN A 408 -13.89 21.71 10.93
CA ASN A 408 -13.11 22.11 9.74
C ASN A 408 -11.75 21.38 9.74
N MET A 409 -11.75 20.15 9.23
CA MET A 409 -10.59 19.27 9.12
C MET A 409 -10.39 18.83 7.66
N LEU A 410 -9.18 18.37 7.34
CA LEU A 410 -8.91 17.71 6.06
C LEU A 410 -9.36 16.25 6.15
N PRO A 411 -10.40 15.81 5.42
CA PRO A 411 -10.72 14.39 5.32
C PRO A 411 -9.58 13.65 4.61
N VAL A 412 -9.01 12.65 5.28
CA VAL A 412 -8.05 11.70 4.73
C VAL A 412 -8.68 10.32 4.82
N VAL A 413 -9.22 9.83 3.70
CA VAL A 413 -9.99 8.59 3.65
C VAL A 413 -9.17 7.46 3.05
N THR A 414 -9.33 6.26 3.61
CA THR A 414 -8.66 5.06 3.11
C THR A 414 -9.67 4.14 2.44
N TYR A 415 -9.23 3.43 1.40
CA TYR A 415 -9.94 2.28 0.86
C TYR A 415 -8.98 1.10 0.78
N ALA A 416 -9.51 -0.12 0.95
CA ALA A 416 -8.74 -1.33 0.72
C ALA A 416 -8.52 -1.48 -0.78
N TRP A 417 -7.30 -1.79 -1.20
CA TRP A 417 -6.90 -2.00 -2.59
C TRP A 417 -6.09 -3.30 -2.74
N ASP A 418 -5.87 -3.72 -3.98
CA ASP A 418 -5.19 -4.95 -4.37
C ASP A 418 -3.80 -4.71 -4.95
N GLY A 419 -2.85 -5.60 -4.62
CA GLY A 419 -1.47 -5.55 -5.13
C GLY A 419 -1.33 -5.76 -6.65
N ASN A 420 -2.33 -6.35 -7.32
CA ASN A 420 -2.27 -6.66 -8.75
C ASN A 420 -3.49 -6.18 -9.55
N ALA A 421 -4.19 -5.14 -9.08
CA ALA A 421 -5.28 -4.51 -9.81
C ALA A 421 -5.03 -3.01 -10.03
N LEU A 422 -5.66 -2.43 -11.05
CA LEU A 422 -5.78 -0.98 -11.16
C LEU A 422 -6.72 -0.45 -10.06
N PRO A 423 -6.67 0.86 -9.72
CA PRO A 423 -7.58 1.45 -8.73
C PRO A 423 -9.03 1.16 -9.08
N GLY A 424 -9.79 0.67 -8.10
CA GLY A 424 -11.19 0.30 -8.26
C GLY A 424 -11.46 -1.18 -8.52
N ASN A 425 -10.44 -1.98 -8.86
CA ASN A 425 -10.51 -3.45 -9.02
C ASN A 425 -11.83 -3.95 -9.67
N GLU A 426 -12.80 -4.45 -8.89
CA GLU A 426 -14.07 -4.99 -9.40
C GLU A 426 -14.95 -3.95 -10.13
N PHE A 427 -14.68 -2.64 -9.96
CA PHE A 427 -15.25 -1.57 -10.77
C PHE A 427 -15.09 -1.84 -12.27
N TRP A 428 -13.91 -2.33 -12.69
CA TRP A 428 -13.61 -2.62 -14.09
C TRP A 428 -14.33 -3.86 -14.62
N ALA A 429 -14.84 -4.70 -13.72
CA ALA A 429 -15.74 -5.81 -14.04
C ALA A 429 -17.23 -5.38 -14.02
N ASN A 430 -17.52 -4.07 -13.93
CA ASN A 430 -18.86 -3.49 -13.78
C ASN A 430 -19.58 -3.95 -12.49
N MET A 431 -18.82 -4.33 -11.45
CA MET A 431 -19.35 -4.66 -10.13
C MET A 431 -19.27 -3.41 -9.24
N LEU A 432 -20.27 -2.54 -9.33
CA LEU A 432 -20.22 -1.19 -8.74
C LEU A 432 -20.57 -1.14 -7.25
N VAL A 433 -20.86 -2.28 -6.63
CA VAL A 433 -21.34 -2.39 -5.25
C VAL A 433 -20.73 -3.61 -4.55
N GLY A 434 -20.62 -3.54 -3.23
CA GLY A 434 -20.30 -4.69 -2.36
C GLY A 434 -18.93 -4.64 -1.68
N THR A 435 -17.90 -4.13 -2.35
CA THR A 435 -16.53 -4.05 -1.83
C THR A 435 -16.01 -2.61 -1.73
N GLY A 436 -14.84 -2.41 -1.12
CA GLY A 436 -14.25 -1.09 -0.88
C GLY A 436 -13.75 -0.43 -2.17
N ASP A 437 -13.13 -1.19 -3.06
CA ASP A 437 -12.58 -0.74 -4.33
C ASP A 437 -13.61 -0.06 -5.26
N PRO A 438 -14.72 -0.71 -5.66
CA PRO A 438 -15.73 -0.07 -6.50
C PRO A 438 -16.42 1.06 -5.76
N ALA A 439 -16.57 0.98 -4.43
CA ALA A 439 -17.17 2.06 -3.65
C ALA A 439 -16.33 3.34 -3.77
N ALA A 440 -15.00 3.22 -3.60
CA ALA A 440 -14.05 4.32 -3.75
C ALA A 440 -13.99 4.85 -5.19
N ALA A 441 -13.95 3.96 -6.18
CA ALA A 441 -13.94 4.34 -7.59
C ALA A 441 -15.23 5.03 -8.02
N CYS A 442 -16.37 4.67 -7.45
CA CYS A 442 -17.66 5.27 -7.74
C CYS A 442 -17.90 6.59 -6.99
N SER A 443 -17.29 6.77 -5.81
CA SER A 443 -17.49 7.96 -4.99
C SER A 443 -16.44 9.04 -5.18
N THR A 444 -15.38 8.77 -5.95
CA THR A 444 -14.24 9.69 -6.18
C THR A 444 -13.73 9.59 -7.62
N LEU A 445 -12.61 10.24 -7.94
CA LEU A 445 -11.99 10.21 -9.27
C LEU A 445 -10.79 9.24 -9.38
N ILE A 446 -10.60 8.32 -8.41
CA ILE A 446 -9.40 7.46 -8.35
C ILE A 446 -9.17 6.60 -9.60
N SER A 447 -10.23 6.25 -10.33
CA SER A 447 -10.16 5.44 -11.56
C SER A 447 -9.35 6.13 -12.68
N GLU A 448 -9.19 7.45 -12.60
CA GLU A 448 -8.36 8.27 -13.48
C GLU A 448 -7.12 8.83 -12.75
N LEU A 449 -7.30 9.41 -11.55
CA LEU A 449 -6.24 10.14 -10.83
C LEU A 449 -5.16 9.21 -10.28
N GLN A 450 -5.53 8.00 -9.84
CA GLN A 450 -4.59 6.99 -9.34
C GLN A 450 -4.21 5.96 -10.41
N ASN A 451 -4.69 6.11 -11.65
CA ASN A 451 -4.41 5.17 -12.72
C ASN A 451 -3.15 5.57 -13.49
N PRO A 452 -2.07 4.76 -13.46
CA PRO A 452 -0.79 5.10 -14.08
C PRO A 452 -0.84 5.12 -15.63
N HIS A 453 -1.93 4.64 -16.23
CA HIS A 453 -2.16 4.71 -17.68
C HIS A 453 -2.96 5.95 -18.11
N ILE A 454 -3.44 6.74 -17.15
CA ILE A 454 -4.23 7.96 -17.40
C ILE A 454 -3.49 9.16 -16.80
N ASN A 455 -3.19 9.13 -15.51
CA ASN A 455 -2.38 10.16 -14.85
C ASN A 455 -0.88 9.91 -15.04
N LEU A 456 -0.45 9.92 -16.30
CA LEU A 456 0.87 9.48 -16.76
C LEU A 456 2.05 10.23 -16.09
N LYS A 457 1.84 11.48 -15.67
CA LYS A 457 2.91 12.35 -15.16
C LYS A 457 3.04 12.31 -13.65
N TYR A 458 1.93 12.14 -12.93
CA TYR A 458 1.90 12.27 -11.48
C TYR A 458 1.74 10.92 -10.77
N MET A 459 0.95 9.98 -11.31
CA MET A 459 0.92 8.61 -10.81
C MET A 459 1.99 7.76 -11.51
N SER A 460 3.25 8.11 -11.30
CA SER A 460 4.40 7.49 -11.95
C SER A 460 5.51 7.15 -10.97
N GLY A 461 6.39 6.21 -11.35
CA GLY A 461 7.54 5.84 -10.53
C GLY A 461 8.53 7.00 -10.28
N SER A 462 8.61 7.98 -11.18
CA SER A 462 9.42 9.18 -11.00
C SER A 462 8.84 10.16 -9.97
N ASN A 463 7.58 10.01 -9.58
CA ASN A 463 6.92 10.80 -8.55
C ASN A 463 6.79 10.05 -7.22
N LEU A 464 7.60 9.02 -6.99
CA LEU A 464 7.61 8.25 -5.75
C LEU A 464 7.88 9.15 -4.54
N HIS A 465 7.05 8.99 -3.51
CA HIS A 465 7.26 9.58 -2.20
C HIS A 465 7.61 8.51 -1.15
N ILE A 466 8.50 8.89 -0.23
CA ILE A 466 9.02 8.03 0.84
C ILE A 466 8.51 8.56 2.17
N ALA A 467 7.76 7.73 2.90
CA ALA A 467 7.42 7.94 4.29
C ALA A 467 8.62 7.53 5.17
N SER A 468 9.33 8.53 5.69
CA SER A 468 10.53 8.37 6.51
C SER A 468 10.27 8.66 7.98
N LEU A 469 10.74 7.77 8.85
CA LEU A 469 10.66 7.94 10.30
C LEU A 469 11.60 9.03 10.82
N ARG A 470 12.54 9.51 10.01
CA ARG A 470 13.46 10.59 10.38
C ARG A 470 13.09 11.94 9.76
N HIS A 471 12.49 11.91 8.58
CA HIS A 471 12.34 13.10 7.74
C HIS A 471 10.89 13.42 7.36
N GLY A 472 9.92 12.62 7.82
CA GLY A 472 8.55 12.73 7.37
C GLY A 472 8.40 12.26 5.92
N LEU A 473 7.44 12.82 5.19
CA LEU A 473 7.21 12.48 3.79
C LEU A 473 8.08 13.33 2.85
N LEU A 474 8.81 12.68 1.95
CA LEU A 474 9.68 13.32 0.97
C LEU A 474 9.50 12.73 -0.42
N HIS A 475 9.80 13.50 -1.47
CA HIS A 475 10.01 12.91 -2.80
C HIS A 475 11.30 12.08 -2.82
N ILE A 476 11.36 11.01 -3.62
CA ILE A 476 12.51 10.08 -3.67
C ILE A 476 13.85 10.78 -3.93
N GLY A 477 13.88 11.82 -4.76
CA GLY A 477 15.11 12.58 -5.03
C GLY A 477 15.59 13.35 -3.80
N GLU A 478 14.68 14.01 -3.09
CA GLU A 478 14.98 14.71 -1.84
C GLU A 478 15.41 13.76 -0.73
N PHE A 479 14.75 12.59 -0.63
CA PHE A 479 15.11 11.55 0.32
C PHE A 479 16.53 11.04 0.04
N ALA A 480 16.82 10.66 -1.21
CA ALA A 480 18.14 10.18 -1.63
C ALA A 480 19.24 11.19 -1.29
N GLN A 481 19.08 12.46 -1.65
CA GLN A 481 20.03 13.53 -1.30
C GLN A 481 20.31 13.60 0.20
N LYS A 482 19.27 13.55 1.04
CA LYS A 482 19.43 13.66 2.51
C LYS A 482 20.18 12.48 3.12
N VAL A 483 19.96 11.26 2.61
CA VAL A 483 20.54 10.05 3.20
C VAL A 483 21.93 9.74 2.67
N THR A 484 22.28 10.19 1.46
CA THR A 484 23.59 9.91 0.86
C THR A 484 24.63 11.01 1.06
N GLN A 485 24.22 12.26 1.30
CA GLN A 485 25.16 13.36 1.60
C GLN A 485 25.88 13.21 2.96
N LYS A 486 25.43 12.30 3.84
CA LYS A 486 26.04 12.08 5.17
C LYS A 486 27.30 11.20 5.17
N GLY A 487 27.82 10.79 4.01
CA GLY A 487 29.07 10.03 3.89
C GLY A 487 30.36 10.85 3.79
N HIS A 488 30.32 12.17 3.99
CA HIS A 488 31.46 13.09 3.77
C HIS A 488 31.82 14.01 4.93
N ASN A 489 31.43 13.71 6.17
CA ASN A 489 31.97 14.38 7.35
C ASN A 489 32.52 13.38 8.36
#